data_AF-A0A7S6MDS7-F1
#
_entry.id   AF-A0A7S6MDS7-F1
#
_cell.length_a   1.000
_cell.length_b   1.000
_cell.length_c   1.000
_cell.angle_alpha   90.00
_cell.angle_beta   90.00
_cell.angle_gamma   90.00
#
_symmetry.space_group_name_H-M   'P 1'
#
loop_
_entity.id
_entity.type
_entity.pdbx_description
1 polymer ?
#
loop_
_entity_poly.entity_id
_entity_poly.type
_entity_poly.pdbx_seq_one_letter_code
_entity_poly.pdbx_strand_id
1 'polypeptide(L)' 'MRTRKVHPEPEKARGDAPVAVPPGTPEWITPELIRRTLQVWQPYYAQRLTPEDAVTILRNAGELFAVLSRE' A
#
# COMPACT_ATOMS: atom_id res chain seq x y z
N MET A 1 12.97 41.99 11.77
CA MET A 1 12.66 40.64 12.29
C MET A 1 12.16 39.78 11.13
N ARG A 2 12.95 38.81 10.65
CA ARG A 2 12.54 37.88 9.59
C ARG A 2 11.72 36.75 10.22
N THR A 3 10.42 36.68 9.93
CA THR A 3 9.61 35.52 10.26
C THR A 3 10.06 34.35 9.35
N ARG A 4 10.64 33.33 9.99
CA ARG A 4 11.01 32.06 9.37
C ARG A 4 9.74 31.44 8.80
N LYS A 5 9.65 31.30 7.47
CA LYS A 5 8.66 30.41 6.85
C LYS A 5 8.92 29.01 7.42
N VAL A 6 7.97 28.49 8.19
CA VAL A 6 7.94 27.07 8.54
C VAL A 6 7.64 26.35 7.22
N HIS A 7 8.70 25.87 6.58
CA HIS A 7 8.55 24.90 5.51
C HIS A 7 8.00 23.64 6.19
N PRO A 8 6.80 23.15 5.84
CA PRO A 8 6.34 21.90 6.41
C PRO A 8 7.36 20.82 6.04
N GLU A 9 7.83 20.08 7.04
CA GLU A 9 8.70 18.92 6.84
C GLU A 9 8.07 17.98 5.81
N PRO A 10 8.86 17.32 4.95
CA PRO A 10 8.32 16.45 3.94
C PRO A 10 7.54 15.32 4.62
N GLU A 11 6.26 15.25 4.30
CA GLU A 11 5.30 14.18 4.64
C GLU A 11 5.78 12.76 4.32
N LYS A 12 6.94 12.63 3.65
CA LYS A 12 7.62 11.37 3.31
C LYS A 12 8.06 10.57 4.53
N ALA A 13 8.38 11.18 5.66
CA ALA A 13 9.03 10.47 6.77
C ALA A 13 8.09 9.60 7.65
N ARG A 14 6.76 9.77 7.56
CA ARG A 14 5.81 8.93 8.33
C ARG A 14 5.51 7.58 7.67
N GLY A 15 6.06 7.34 6.49
CA GLY A 15 5.73 6.21 5.61
C GLY A 15 6.72 5.05 5.58
N ASP A 16 7.86 5.13 6.28
CA ASP A 16 8.98 4.18 6.14
C ASP A 16 8.99 3.04 7.15
N ALA A 17 7.94 2.88 7.96
CA ALA A 17 7.83 1.70 8.82
C ALA A 17 7.77 0.44 7.93
N PRO A 18 8.67 -0.54 8.11
CA PRO A 18 8.68 -1.74 7.28
C PRO A 18 7.35 -2.48 7.44
N VAL A 19 6.64 -2.64 6.33
CA VAL A 19 5.42 -3.47 6.26
C VAL A 19 5.85 -4.92 6.12
N ALA A 20 5.38 -5.77 7.04
CA ALA A 20 5.62 -7.20 6.96
C ALA A 20 5.00 -7.76 5.66
N VAL A 21 5.79 -8.52 4.90
CA VAL A 21 5.31 -9.27 3.74
C VAL A 21 4.86 -10.65 4.22
N PRO A 22 3.57 -11.01 4.07
CA PRO A 22 3.09 -12.32 4.46
C PRO A 22 3.82 -13.46 3.72
N PRO A 23 4.00 -14.64 4.35
CA PRO A 23 4.61 -15.79 3.69
C PRO A 23 3.77 -16.26 2.50
N GLY A 24 4.42 -16.71 1.42
CA GLY A 24 3.74 -17.15 0.20
C GLY A 24 3.22 -16.02 -0.69
N THR A 25 3.55 -14.77 -0.37
CA THR A 25 3.24 -13.61 -1.22
C THR A 25 4.00 -13.71 -2.55
N PRO A 26 3.31 -13.58 -3.72
CA PRO A 26 3.96 -13.51 -5.02
C PRO A 26 5.03 -12.43 -5.11
N GLU A 27 6.13 -12.69 -5.83
CA GLU A 27 7.30 -11.80 -5.91
C GLU A 27 6.98 -10.39 -6.43
N TRP A 28 5.98 -10.27 -7.32
CA TRP A 28 5.57 -8.98 -7.86
C TRP A 28 4.86 -8.08 -6.84
N ILE A 29 4.39 -8.63 -5.71
CA ILE A 29 3.77 -7.89 -4.62
C ILE A 29 4.86 -7.44 -3.64
N THR A 30 5.26 -6.17 -3.76
CA THR A 30 6.32 -5.59 -2.93
C THR A 30 5.76 -5.06 -1.59
N PRO A 31 6.60 -4.92 -0.54
CA PRO A 31 6.17 -4.28 0.72
C PRO A 31 5.60 -2.88 0.51
N GLU A 32 6.17 -2.11 -0.42
CA GLU A 32 5.70 -0.77 -0.79
C GLU A 32 4.30 -0.83 -1.43
N LEU A 33 4.04 -1.83 -2.27
CA LEU A 33 2.72 -2.00 -2.88
C LEU A 33 1.67 -2.42 -1.84
N ILE A 34 2.02 -3.29 -0.89
CA ILE A 34 1.16 -3.64 0.25
C ILE A 34 0.83 -2.37 1.05
N ARG A 35 1.85 -1.58 1.40
CA ARG A 35 1.69 -0.32 2.14
C ARG A 35 0.73 0.65 1.44
N ARG A 36 0.93 0.87 0.14
CA ARG A 36 0.07 1.75 -0.65
C ARG A 36 -1.35 1.22 -0.75
N THR A 37 -1.51 -0.09 -0.90
CA THR A 37 -2.83 -0.72 -0.94
C THR A 37 -3.56 -0.46 0.38
N LEU A 38 -2.91 -0.66 1.53
CA LEU A 38 -3.49 -0.33 2.82
C LEU A 38 -3.87 1.16 2.93
N GLN A 39 -2.98 2.07 2.54
CA GLN A 39 -3.25 3.52 2.60
C GLN A 39 -4.45 3.94 1.75
N VAL A 40 -4.55 3.40 0.53
CA VAL A 40 -5.60 3.76 -0.43
C VAL A 40 -6.93 3.12 -0.04
N TRP A 41 -6.92 1.87 0.39
CA TRP A 41 -8.14 1.10 0.59
C TRP A 41 -8.72 1.22 2.00
N GLN A 42 -7.90 1.47 3.03
CA GLN A 42 -8.36 1.55 4.42
C GLN A 42 -9.56 2.49 4.63
N PRO A 43 -9.66 3.68 3.99
CA PRO A 43 -10.81 4.57 4.16
C PRO A 43 -12.16 3.95 3.74
N TYR A 44 -12.16 2.93 2.89
CA TYR A 44 -13.37 2.26 2.39
C TYR A 44 -13.77 1.04 3.22
N TYR A 45 -12.98 0.66 4.22
CA TYR A 45 -13.27 -0.47 5.11
C TYR A 45 -13.52 0.03 6.53
N ALA A 46 -14.62 -0.43 7.13
CA ALA A 46 -14.93 -0.15 8.54
C ALA A 46 -13.93 -0.84 9.49
N GLN A 47 -13.40 -1.99 9.08
CA GLN A 47 -12.40 -2.75 9.83
C GLN A 47 -11.00 -2.38 9.36
N ARG A 48 -10.02 -2.47 10.27
CA ARG A 48 -8.62 -2.24 9.93
C ARG A 48 -8.12 -3.36 9.03
N LEU A 49 -7.62 -3.00 7.85
CA LEU A 49 -7.01 -3.93 6.91
C LEU A 49 -5.63 -4.39 7.41
N THR A 50 -5.35 -5.68 7.23
CA THR A 50 -4.04 -6.27 7.53
C THR A 50 -3.19 -6.41 6.27
N PRO A 51 -1.87 -6.63 6.38
CA PRO A 51 -1.04 -6.97 5.23
C PRO A 51 -1.57 -8.15 4.41
N GLU A 52 -2.18 -9.15 5.05
CA GLU A 52 -2.83 -10.28 4.40
C GLU A 52 -4.04 -9.86 3.55
N ASP A 53 -4.86 -8.92 4.04
CA ASP A 53 -5.98 -8.37 3.27
C ASP A 53 -5.47 -7.63 2.04
N ALA A 54 -4.41 -6.82 2.19
CA ALA A 54 -3.80 -6.10 1.07
C ALA A 54 -3.21 -7.07 0.02
N VAL A 55 -2.54 -8.14 0.43
CA VAL A 55 -2.08 -9.19 -0.49
C VAL A 55 -3.25 -9.85 -1.22
N THR A 56 -4.37 -10.08 -0.53
CA THR A 56 -5.58 -10.66 -1.12
C THR A 56 -6.19 -9.73 -2.19
N ILE A 57 -6.33 -8.44 -1.89
CA ILE A 57 -6.80 -7.42 -2.84
C ILE A 57 -5.91 -7.41 -4.09
N LEU A 58 -4.59 -7.37 -3.89
CA LEU A 58 -3.63 -7.34 -5.00
C LEU A 58 -3.69 -8.60 -5.85
N ARG A 59 -3.72 -9.79 -5.24
CA ARG A 59 -3.85 -11.06 -5.97
C ARG A 59 -5.09 -11.08 -6.84
N ASN A 60 -6.24 -10.71 -6.29
CA ASN A 60 -7.50 -10.68 -7.04
C ASN A 60 -7.41 -9.72 -8.25
N ALA A 61 -6.78 -8.55 -8.07
CA ALA A 61 -6.57 -7.60 -9.16
C ALA A 61 -5.61 -8.15 -10.25
N GLY A 62 -4.52 -8.80 -9.83
CA GLY A 62 -3.56 -9.43 -10.75
C GLY A 62 -4.19 -10.58 -11.54
N GLU A 63 -5.00 -11.42 -10.88
CA GLU A 63 -5.74 -12.52 -11.51
C GLU A 63 -6.76 -12.00 -12.52
N LEU A 64 -7.52 -10.94 -12.18
CA LEU A 64 -8.44 -10.30 -13.12
C LEU A 64 -7.70 -9.74 -14.35
N PHE A 65 -6.61 -9.00 -14.14
CA PHE A 65 -5.81 -8.47 -15.24
C PHE A 65 -5.24 -9.57 -16.13
N ALA A 66 -4.81 -10.69 -15.54
CA ALA A 66 -4.30 -11.84 -16.28
C ALA A 66 -5.38 -12.54 -17.12
N VAL A 67 -6.66 -12.47 -16.73
CA VAL A 67 -7.78 -12.94 -17.56
C VAL A 67 -8.01 -11.98 -18.72
N LEU A 68 -8.12 -10.68 -18.44
CA LEU A 68 -8.40 -9.65 -19.45
C LEU A 68 -7.29 -9.49 -20.49
N SER A 69 -6.04 -9.79 -20.13
CA SER A 69 -4.89 -9.68 -21.05
C SER A 69 -4.76 -10.86 -22.03
N ARG A 70 -5.65 -11.86 -21.95
CA ARG A 70 -5.66 -13.04 -22.82
C ARG A 70 -6.65 -12.93 -23.98
N GLU A 71 -7.50 -11.91 -23.97
CA GLU A 71 -8.40 -11.55 -25.08
C GLU A 71 -7.71 -10.58 -26.05
#